data_AF-A0A940K6G3-F1
#
_entry.id   AF-A0A940K6G3-F1
#
_cell.length_a   1.000
_cell.length_b   1.000
_cell.length_c   1.000
_cell.angle_alpha   90.00
_cell.angle_beta   90.00
_cell.angle_gamma   90.00
#
_symmetry.space_group_name_H-M   'P 1'
#
loop_
_entity.id
_entity.type
_entity.pdbx_description
1 polymer ?
#
loop_
_entity_poly.entity_id
_entity_poly.type
_entity_poly.pdbx_seq_one_letter_code
_entity_poly.pdbx_strand_id
1 'polypeptide(L)'
;MSWTITPSHIEGLARGAAVLGTGGGGDPYIGALLARQALASGGDVTVVGLDEVPEDALVLFVAMMGAPTVMVEKLPSLDEVVEPVKALGIHLGRPVTHIACAEVGGVNSTIPIAAAAALGLPLVDADGMGRAFPELQMVLPTLYGVTASPLAFSDEKGNTGVLQTVDNSWTERIARVACVEMGCSVMISGFSMSGAAAQESLVSGSLSRCIAIGERIAQARDEKSDPVAAAVELLGGRELFDGKVVDVQRATTTGFARGRARIDAEGGVSLTLQFQNEHLVAERDGEVLATTPDLIMVLDGESGEPITTEGLRYGQRVRVIAAPADERWHSAEALAMVGPGYFGYDLPAHRFDGSVSTGEEK
;
A
#
# COMPACT_ATOMS: atom_id res chain seq x y z
N MET A 1 -3.40 -4.80 -21.47
CA MET A 1 -4.24 -3.92 -22.32
C MET A 1 -4.23 -2.54 -21.71
N SER A 2 -3.58 -1.60 -22.39
CA SER A 2 -3.47 -0.22 -21.93
C SER A 2 -4.83 0.46 -21.79
N TRP A 3 -4.95 1.32 -20.78
CA TRP A 3 -6.12 2.16 -20.54
C TRP A 3 -5.68 3.55 -20.08
N THR A 4 -6.62 4.47 -19.91
CA THR A 4 -6.31 5.85 -19.52
C THR A 4 -6.95 6.15 -18.18
N ILE A 5 -6.14 6.57 -17.22
CA ILE A 5 -6.66 7.09 -15.95
C ILE A 5 -6.98 8.58 -16.09
N THR A 6 -8.15 8.93 -15.58
CA THR A 6 -8.75 10.27 -15.67
C THR A 6 -9.27 10.67 -14.29
N PRO A 7 -9.62 11.94 -14.05
CA PRO A 7 -10.13 12.38 -12.75
C PRO A 7 -11.34 11.60 -12.21
N SER A 8 -12.15 10.97 -13.06
CA SER A 8 -13.31 10.17 -12.62
C SER A 8 -12.93 8.86 -11.93
N HIS A 9 -11.78 8.30 -12.26
CA HIS A 9 -11.31 7.03 -11.68
C HIS A 9 -10.70 7.20 -10.28
N ILE A 10 -10.30 8.42 -9.91
CA ILE A 10 -9.52 8.67 -8.71
C ILE A 10 -10.28 8.30 -7.43
N GLU A 11 -11.58 8.57 -7.34
CA GLU A 11 -12.35 8.20 -6.15
C GLU A 11 -12.42 6.68 -5.95
N GLY A 12 -12.73 5.94 -7.03
CA GLY A 12 -12.74 4.47 -7.01
C GLY A 12 -11.37 3.90 -6.66
N LEU A 13 -10.31 4.41 -7.31
CA LEU A 13 -8.94 3.98 -7.04
C LEU A 13 -8.55 4.23 -5.57
N ALA A 14 -8.83 5.42 -5.05
CA ALA A 14 -8.46 5.81 -3.69
C ALA A 14 -9.19 4.96 -2.64
N ARG A 15 -10.48 4.65 -2.87
CA ARG A 15 -11.25 3.74 -2.01
C ARG A 15 -10.68 2.32 -2.07
N GLY A 16 -10.43 1.76 -3.25
CA GLY A 16 -9.86 0.42 -3.38
C GLY A 16 -8.45 0.31 -2.82
N ALA A 17 -7.63 1.35 -2.99
CA ALA A 17 -6.29 1.44 -2.40
C ALA A 17 -6.33 1.45 -0.87
N ALA A 18 -7.34 2.06 -0.24
CA ALA A 18 -7.50 2.00 1.21
C ALA A 18 -8.00 0.64 1.71
N VAL A 19 -8.78 -0.08 0.89
CA VAL A 19 -9.12 -1.49 1.16
C VAL A 19 -7.85 -2.34 1.10
N LEU A 20 -7.12 -2.34 -0.02
CA LEU A 20 -5.91 -3.14 -0.20
C LEU A 20 -4.72 -2.69 0.67
N GLY A 21 -4.76 -1.45 1.19
CA GLY A 21 -3.80 -0.93 2.15
C GLY A 21 -3.83 -1.62 3.51
N THR A 22 -4.80 -2.50 3.79
CA THR A 22 -4.86 -3.29 5.05
C THR A 22 -4.78 -2.43 6.32
N GLY A 23 -5.35 -1.23 6.27
CA GLY A 23 -5.32 -0.26 7.37
C GLY A 23 -4.15 0.73 7.32
N GLY A 24 -3.14 0.51 6.48
CA GLY A 24 -2.01 1.40 6.30
C GLY A 24 -1.97 2.07 4.93
N GLY A 25 -0.77 2.40 4.45
CA GLY A 25 -0.57 3.19 3.22
C GLY A 25 -0.98 4.67 3.30
N GLY A 26 -1.46 5.15 4.45
CA GLY A 26 -1.86 6.54 4.68
C GLY A 26 -3.25 6.94 4.16
N ASP A 27 -3.65 8.19 4.40
CA ASP A 27 -4.97 8.69 3.99
C ASP A 27 -5.05 8.82 2.45
N PRO A 28 -5.90 8.02 1.78
CA PRO A 28 -6.05 8.07 0.33
C PRO A 28 -6.61 9.42 -0.16
N TYR A 29 -7.30 10.20 0.68
CA TYR A 29 -7.94 11.45 0.29
C TYR A 29 -6.92 12.52 -0.12
N ILE A 30 -5.85 12.68 0.66
CA ILE A 30 -4.81 13.69 0.37
C ILE A 30 -4.12 13.40 -0.95
N GLY A 31 -3.76 12.13 -1.19
CA GLY A 31 -3.17 11.71 -2.44
C GLY A 31 -4.12 11.82 -3.63
N ALA A 32 -5.41 11.51 -3.43
CA ALA A 32 -6.45 11.68 -4.44
C ALA A 32 -6.63 13.14 -4.87
N LEU A 33 -6.55 14.10 -3.92
CA LEU A 33 -6.58 15.52 -4.25
C LEU A 33 -5.39 15.91 -5.13
N LEU A 34 -4.18 15.47 -4.77
CA LEU A 34 -2.97 15.74 -5.55
C LEU A 34 -3.05 15.10 -6.94
N ALA A 35 -3.46 13.84 -7.04
CA ALA A 35 -3.62 13.14 -8.31
C ALA A 35 -4.64 13.84 -9.23
N ARG A 36 -5.79 14.27 -8.69
CA ARG A 36 -6.78 15.04 -9.46
C ARG A 36 -6.23 16.37 -9.95
N GLN A 37 -5.46 17.09 -9.12
CA GLN A 37 -4.82 18.33 -9.52
C GLN A 37 -3.77 18.09 -10.63
N ALA A 38 -2.98 17.02 -10.51
CA ALA A 38 -2.00 16.62 -11.50
C ALA A 38 -2.66 16.30 -12.84
N LEU A 39 -3.71 15.47 -12.84
CA LEU A 39 -4.44 15.11 -14.06
C LEU A 39 -5.11 16.34 -14.72
N ALA A 40 -5.66 17.25 -13.91
CA ALA A 40 -6.27 18.47 -14.43
C ALA A 40 -5.27 19.44 -15.08
N SER A 41 -3.99 19.39 -14.72
CA SER A 41 -2.95 20.30 -15.19
C SER A 41 -2.00 19.69 -16.21
N GLY A 42 -1.58 18.44 -16.00
CA GLY A 42 -0.68 17.66 -16.85
C GLY A 42 -1.38 16.77 -17.88
N GLY A 43 -2.70 16.57 -17.74
CA GLY A 43 -3.50 15.71 -18.61
C GLY A 43 -3.66 14.29 -18.07
N ASP A 44 -4.48 13.52 -18.77
CA ASP A 44 -4.75 12.12 -18.43
C ASP A 44 -3.48 11.25 -18.58
N VAL A 45 -3.39 10.19 -17.79
CA VAL A 45 -2.21 9.30 -17.77
C VAL A 45 -2.51 7.99 -18.48
N THR A 46 -1.64 7.57 -19.39
CA THR A 46 -1.69 6.23 -19.97
C THR A 46 -1.21 5.22 -18.95
N VAL A 47 -2.04 4.22 -18.66
CA VAL A 47 -1.72 3.07 -17.83
C VAL A 47 -1.47 1.86 -18.75
N VAL A 48 -0.34 1.20 -18.59
CA VAL A 48 0.09 0.05 -19.42
C VAL A 48 0.15 -1.22 -18.59
N GLY A 49 -0.23 -2.36 -19.19
CA GLY A 49 0.00 -3.67 -18.57
C GLY A 49 1.50 -4.03 -18.54
N LEU A 50 1.90 -4.94 -17.64
CA LEU A 50 3.29 -5.42 -17.58
C LEU A 50 3.76 -6.05 -18.89
N ASP A 51 2.84 -6.66 -19.64
CA ASP A 51 3.07 -7.26 -20.96
C ASP A 51 3.36 -6.23 -22.07
N GLU A 52 3.06 -4.95 -21.81
CA GLU A 52 3.26 -3.84 -22.74
C GLU A 52 4.52 -3.00 -22.40
N VAL A 53 5.19 -3.29 -21.27
CA VAL A 53 6.42 -2.59 -20.86
C VAL A 53 7.61 -3.15 -21.64
N PRO A 54 8.39 -2.31 -22.35
CA PRO A 54 9.59 -2.76 -23.07
C PRO A 54 10.61 -3.38 -22.12
N GLU A 55 11.24 -4.50 -22.50
CA GLU A 55 12.20 -5.22 -21.64
C GLU A 55 13.33 -4.32 -21.13
N ASP A 56 13.79 -3.37 -21.94
CA ASP A 56 14.90 -2.44 -21.64
C ASP A 56 14.45 -1.13 -20.99
N ALA A 57 13.16 -0.99 -20.66
CA ALA A 57 12.60 0.17 -19.97
C ALA A 57 13.38 0.49 -18.67
N LEU A 58 13.34 1.75 -18.25
CA LEU A 58 13.66 2.14 -16.89
C LEU A 58 12.35 2.43 -16.16
N VAL A 59 11.96 1.51 -15.28
CA VAL A 59 10.80 1.62 -14.39
C VAL A 59 11.29 2.04 -13.02
N LEU A 60 10.65 3.05 -12.42
CA LEU A 60 10.93 3.50 -11.07
C LEU A 60 9.68 3.43 -10.21
N PHE A 61 9.85 3.05 -8.95
CA PHE A 61 8.85 3.33 -7.94
C PHE A 61 8.84 4.81 -7.59
N VAL A 62 7.64 5.33 -7.34
CA VAL A 62 7.42 6.60 -6.68
C VAL A 62 6.54 6.33 -5.48
N ALA A 63 6.88 6.90 -4.34
CA ALA A 63 6.12 6.74 -3.10
C ALA A 63 6.40 7.90 -2.16
N MET A 64 5.66 7.95 -1.06
CA MET A 64 5.95 8.78 0.10
C MET A 64 6.50 7.88 1.21
N MET A 65 7.53 8.36 1.89
CA MET A 65 8.06 7.79 3.13
C MET A 65 7.85 8.78 4.26
N GLY A 66 7.26 8.32 5.36
CA GLY A 66 7.06 9.15 6.54
C GLY A 66 5.89 8.71 7.40
N ALA A 67 5.45 9.61 8.27
CA ALA A 67 4.29 9.41 9.13
C ALA A 67 3.04 9.92 8.42
N PRO A 68 2.04 9.07 8.11
CA PRO A 68 0.83 9.51 7.42
C PRO A 68 0.06 10.59 8.19
N THR A 69 0.07 10.55 9.53
CA THR A 69 -0.48 11.63 10.37
C THR A 69 0.07 13.02 10.06
N VAL A 70 1.32 13.13 9.60
CA VAL A 70 1.96 14.41 9.28
C VAL A 70 1.46 14.96 7.95
N MET A 71 1.10 14.10 7.00
CA MET A 71 0.64 14.53 5.66
C MET A 71 -0.66 15.33 5.70
N VAL A 72 -1.48 15.14 6.73
CA VAL A 72 -2.71 15.92 6.94
C VAL A 72 -2.41 17.40 7.20
N GLU A 73 -1.23 17.71 7.76
CA GLU A 73 -0.78 19.08 8.05
C GLU A 73 0.26 19.59 7.02
N LYS A 74 1.10 18.67 6.52
CA LYS A 74 2.18 18.93 5.56
C LYS A 74 1.80 18.36 4.19
N LEU A 75 0.88 19.06 3.51
CA LEU A 75 0.35 18.62 2.23
C LEU A 75 1.45 18.54 1.15
N PRO A 76 1.51 17.45 0.38
CA PRO A 76 2.52 17.28 -0.66
C PRO A 76 2.27 18.20 -1.86
N SER A 77 3.36 18.57 -2.53
CA SER A 77 3.33 19.33 -3.79
C SER A 77 3.76 18.47 -4.98
N LEU A 78 3.35 18.85 -6.19
CA LEU A 78 3.80 18.15 -7.40
C LEU A 78 5.31 18.25 -7.62
N ASP A 79 5.91 19.39 -7.28
CA ASP A 79 7.36 19.58 -7.39
C ASP A 79 8.10 18.56 -6.50
N GLU A 80 7.68 18.45 -5.24
CA GLU A 80 8.23 17.46 -4.30
C GLU A 80 8.08 16.01 -4.80
N VAL A 81 6.98 15.66 -5.46
CA VAL A 81 6.78 14.30 -6.02
C VAL A 81 7.71 14.02 -7.21
N VAL A 82 7.98 15.03 -8.03
CA VAL A 82 8.69 14.87 -9.30
C VAL A 82 10.22 14.94 -9.13
N GLU A 83 10.71 15.72 -8.17
CA GLU A 83 12.16 15.91 -7.98
C GLU A 83 12.97 14.63 -7.71
N PRO A 84 12.51 13.64 -6.92
CA PRO A 84 13.23 12.38 -6.73
C PRO A 84 13.39 11.61 -8.04
N VAL A 85 12.36 11.60 -8.89
CA VAL A 85 12.38 10.92 -10.19
C VAL A 85 13.43 11.56 -11.12
N LYS A 86 13.46 12.90 -11.18
CA LYS A 86 14.45 13.64 -11.96
C LYS A 86 15.87 13.41 -11.43
N ALA A 87 16.07 13.52 -10.12
CA ALA A 87 17.36 13.32 -9.48
C ALA A 87 17.90 11.91 -9.72
N LEU A 88 17.04 10.90 -9.64
CA LEU A 88 17.42 9.52 -9.90
C LEU A 88 17.75 9.30 -11.39
N GLY A 89 16.97 9.86 -12.31
CA GLY A 89 17.27 9.80 -13.75
C GLY A 89 18.63 10.43 -14.10
N ILE A 90 18.97 11.57 -13.49
CA ILE A 90 20.29 12.21 -13.63
C ILE A 90 21.39 11.31 -13.08
N HIS A 91 21.19 10.74 -11.88
CA HIS A 91 22.16 9.86 -11.25
C HIS A 91 22.43 8.58 -12.06
N LEU A 92 21.38 7.98 -12.62
CA LEU A 92 21.47 6.78 -13.45
C LEU A 92 22.01 7.07 -14.86
N GLY A 93 22.07 8.35 -15.28
CA GLY A 93 22.58 8.75 -16.59
C GLY A 93 21.71 8.32 -17.77
N ARG A 94 20.44 7.98 -17.55
CA ARG A 94 19.48 7.59 -18.59
C ARG A 94 18.06 8.07 -18.25
N PRO A 95 17.20 8.35 -19.25
CA PRO A 95 15.85 8.84 -19.00
C PRO A 95 14.99 7.75 -18.34
N VAL A 96 14.18 8.17 -17.36
CA VAL A 96 13.11 7.36 -16.79
C VAL A 96 12.02 7.20 -17.85
N THR A 97 11.49 5.99 -17.98
CA THR A 97 10.51 5.68 -19.04
C THR A 97 9.13 5.36 -18.49
N HIS A 98 9.04 4.80 -17.28
CA HIS A 98 7.80 4.35 -16.69
C HIS A 98 7.81 4.60 -15.18
N ILE A 99 6.64 4.91 -14.64
CA ILE A 99 6.39 4.99 -13.20
C ILE A 99 5.62 3.75 -12.78
N ALA A 100 5.91 3.20 -11.61
CA ALA A 100 5.13 2.15 -10.98
C ALA A 100 4.87 2.49 -9.50
N CYS A 101 3.83 1.88 -8.94
CA CYS A 101 3.53 1.99 -7.52
C CYS A 101 4.45 1.06 -6.71
N ALA A 102 4.95 1.53 -5.56
CA ALA A 102 5.61 0.63 -4.62
C ALA A 102 4.60 -0.34 -3.98
N GLU A 103 3.39 0.15 -3.73
CA GLU A 103 2.31 -0.58 -3.07
C GLU A 103 0.94 -0.07 -3.55
N VAL A 104 -0.11 -0.90 -3.40
CA VAL A 104 -1.50 -0.46 -3.54
C VAL A 104 -2.14 -0.16 -2.18
N GLY A 105 -1.52 0.75 -1.42
CA GLY A 105 -1.99 1.24 -0.13
C GLY A 105 -2.14 2.77 -0.09
N GLY A 106 -3.34 3.24 0.24
CA GLY A 106 -3.60 4.64 0.59
C GLY A 106 -3.01 5.68 -0.38
N VAL A 107 -2.14 6.55 0.12
CA VAL A 107 -1.53 7.64 -0.64
C VAL A 107 -0.48 7.16 -1.65
N ASN A 108 0.16 6.03 -1.40
CA ASN A 108 1.18 5.45 -2.27
C ASN A 108 0.60 4.83 -3.56
N SER A 109 -0.72 4.65 -3.62
CA SER A 109 -1.44 4.32 -4.86
C SER A 109 -1.79 5.53 -5.72
N THR A 110 -1.77 6.74 -5.14
CA THR A 110 -2.24 7.96 -5.82
C THR A 110 -1.12 8.94 -6.17
N ILE A 111 -0.05 9.02 -5.36
CA ILE A 111 1.15 9.81 -5.67
C ILE A 111 1.79 9.42 -7.02
N PRO A 112 1.92 8.13 -7.38
CA PRO A 112 2.50 7.75 -8.66
C PRO A 112 1.70 8.25 -9.88
N ILE A 113 0.38 8.39 -9.74
CA ILE A 113 -0.47 9.01 -10.77
C ILE A 113 -0.09 10.48 -10.93
N ALA A 114 0.12 11.19 -9.82
CA ALA A 114 0.55 12.58 -9.85
C ALA A 114 1.93 12.75 -10.51
N ALA A 115 2.88 11.87 -10.18
CA ALA A 115 4.20 11.84 -10.81
C ALA A 115 4.11 11.58 -12.32
N ALA A 116 3.36 10.56 -12.72
CA ALA A 116 3.15 10.18 -14.11
C ALA A 116 2.52 11.32 -14.93
N ALA A 117 1.48 11.98 -14.39
CA ALA A 117 0.82 13.11 -15.02
C ALA A 117 1.75 14.32 -15.17
N ALA A 118 2.50 14.66 -14.13
CA ALA A 118 3.40 15.82 -14.14
C ALA A 118 4.63 15.61 -15.05
N LEU A 119 5.09 14.37 -15.22
CA LEU A 119 6.23 14.02 -16.06
C LEU A 119 5.85 13.61 -17.49
N GLY A 120 4.57 13.38 -17.77
CA GLY A 120 4.11 12.83 -19.05
C GLY A 120 4.63 11.41 -19.31
N LEU A 121 4.76 10.60 -18.25
CA LEU A 121 5.24 9.22 -18.33
C LEU A 121 4.09 8.22 -18.17
N PRO A 122 4.14 7.06 -18.85
CA PRO A 122 3.20 5.96 -18.59
C PRO A 122 3.31 5.44 -17.15
N LEU A 123 2.17 5.06 -16.59
CA LEU A 123 2.06 4.35 -15.31
C LEU A 123 1.88 2.85 -15.58
N VAL A 124 2.59 2.00 -14.86
CA VAL A 124 2.40 0.54 -14.97
C VAL A 124 1.20 0.13 -14.12
N ASP A 125 0.26 -0.66 -14.67
CA ASP A 125 -0.83 -1.30 -13.92
C ASP A 125 -0.28 -2.46 -13.09
N ALA A 126 0.57 -2.14 -12.13
CA ALA A 126 1.20 -3.06 -11.21
C ALA A 126 1.75 -2.31 -10.00
N ASP A 127 2.02 -3.06 -8.94
CA ASP A 127 2.75 -2.55 -7.79
C ASP A 127 3.71 -3.59 -7.20
N GLY A 128 4.54 -3.18 -6.26
CA GLY A 128 5.53 -4.03 -5.62
C GLY A 128 4.97 -5.00 -4.57
N MET A 129 3.73 -4.84 -4.11
CA MET A 129 3.22 -5.56 -2.93
C MET A 129 1.90 -6.31 -3.13
N GLY A 130 0.97 -5.79 -3.95
CA GLY A 130 -0.42 -6.25 -4.03
C GLY A 130 -1.27 -5.90 -2.79
N ARG A 131 -0.66 -5.25 -1.80
CA ARG A 131 -1.21 -4.75 -0.54
C ARG A 131 -0.30 -3.61 -0.03
N ALA A 132 -0.36 -3.26 1.25
CA ALA A 132 0.66 -2.42 1.90
C ALA A 132 1.46 -3.20 2.94
N PHE A 133 2.71 -2.79 3.13
CA PHE A 133 3.62 -3.22 4.18
C PHE A 133 4.42 -2.04 4.72
N PRO A 134 4.87 -2.09 5.99
CA PRO A 134 5.36 -0.88 6.66
C PRO A 134 6.77 -0.46 6.23
N GLU A 135 7.62 -1.37 5.76
CA GLU A 135 9.06 -1.11 5.55
C GLU A 135 9.45 -1.18 4.07
N LEU A 136 10.38 -0.31 3.66
CA LEU A 136 10.79 -0.13 2.25
C LEU A 136 11.18 -1.42 1.53
N GLN A 137 11.85 -2.35 2.21
CA GLN A 137 12.29 -3.62 1.61
C GLN A 137 11.16 -4.61 1.36
N MET A 138 9.97 -4.40 1.94
CA MET A 138 8.84 -5.33 1.89
C MET A 138 8.07 -5.24 0.57
N VAL A 139 8.79 -5.34 -0.54
CA VAL A 139 8.26 -5.40 -1.90
C VAL A 139 8.78 -6.67 -2.56
N LEU A 140 7.95 -7.32 -3.40
CA LEU A 140 8.33 -8.51 -4.14
C LEU A 140 9.64 -8.31 -4.94
N PRO A 141 9.90 -7.18 -5.62
CA PRO A 141 11.19 -6.90 -6.25
C PRO A 141 12.43 -7.19 -5.38
N THR A 142 12.37 -7.03 -4.05
CA THR A 142 13.47 -7.39 -3.15
C THR A 142 13.80 -8.89 -3.23
N LEU A 143 12.79 -9.76 -3.30
CA LEU A 143 12.95 -11.22 -3.42
C LEU A 143 13.55 -11.63 -4.79
N TYR A 144 13.44 -10.75 -5.79
CA TYR A 144 14.02 -10.93 -7.12
C TYR A 144 15.36 -10.18 -7.29
N GLY A 145 15.95 -9.72 -6.19
CA GLY A 145 17.26 -9.07 -6.18
C GLY A 145 17.26 -7.61 -6.67
N VAL A 146 16.10 -6.99 -6.83
CA VAL A 146 15.99 -5.56 -7.14
C VAL A 146 16.21 -4.75 -5.87
N THR A 147 17.13 -3.79 -5.93
CA THR A 147 17.50 -2.95 -4.78
C THR A 147 16.80 -1.60 -4.81
N ALA A 148 16.44 -1.10 -3.65
CA ALA A 148 15.99 0.27 -3.45
C ALA A 148 17.09 1.30 -3.79
N SER A 149 18.36 0.91 -3.66
CA SER A 149 19.54 1.74 -3.97
C SER A 149 19.84 1.76 -5.48
N PRO A 150 20.14 2.92 -6.08
CA PRO A 150 20.05 4.25 -5.48
C PRO A 150 18.61 4.67 -5.19
N LEU A 151 18.39 5.28 -4.02
CA LEU A 151 17.10 5.87 -3.63
C LEU A 151 17.22 7.39 -3.65
N ALA A 152 16.45 8.07 -4.50
CA ALA A 152 16.28 9.51 -4.45
C ALA A 152 15.16 9.90 -3.51
N PHE A 153 15.28 11.06 -2.87
CA PHE A 153 14.27 11.61 -1.96
C PHE A 153 14.29 13.13 -1.97
N SER A 154 13.14 13.74 -1.66
CA SER A 154 13.03 15.20 -1.50
C SER A 154 11.94 15.63 -0.52
N ASP A 155 12.06 16.87 -0.06
CA ASP A 155 11.07 17.54 0.79
C ASP A 155 10.45 18.78 0.12
N GLU A 156 9.43 19.33 0.76
CA GLU A 156 8.68 20.52 0.32
C GLU A 156 9.51 21.81 0.30
N LYS A 157 10.71 21.80 0.90
CA LYS A 157 11.63 22.94 0.92
C LYS A 157 12.57 22.93 -0.29
N GLY A 158 12.52 21.89 -1.11
CA GLY A 158 13.39 21.69 -2.27
C GLY A 158 14.74 21.06 -1.93
N ASN A 159 14.88 20.46 -0.74
CA ASN A 159 16.05 19.61 -0.46
C ASN A 159 15.89 18.30 -1.24
N THR A 160 16.91 17.92 -2.00
CA THR A 160 16.90 16.68 -2.76
C THR A 160 18.21 15.92 -2.55
N GLY A 161 18.13 14.61 -2.36
CA GLY A 161 19.29 13.74 -2.19
C GLY A 161 19.14 12.43 -2.95
N VAL A 162 20.27 11.76 -3.21
CA VAL A 162 20.33 10.39 -3.73
C VAL A 162 21.21 9.56 -2.80
N LEU A 163 20.63 8.51 -2.22
CA LEU A 163 21.26 7.59 -1.30
C LEU A 163 21.80 6.39 -2.06
N GLN A 164 23.06 6.08 -1.81
CA GLN A 164 23.71 4.84 -2.24
C GLN A 164 24.03 4.01 -1.00
N THR A 165 23.55 2.78 -0.97
CA THR A 165 23.61 1.90 0.21
C THR A 165 23.95 0.47 -0.20
N VAL A 166 24.28 -0.35 0.80
CA VAL A 166 24.72 -1.75 0.57
C VAL A 166 23.57 -2.73 0.39
N ASP A 167 22.38 -2.42 0.92
CA ASP A 167 21.17 -3.23 0.82
C ASP A 167 19.89 -2.40 1.13
N ASN A 168 18.72 -3.02 0.97
CA ASN A 168 17.43 -2.36 1.18
C ASN A 168 17.20 -1.98 2.66
N SER A 169 17.69 -2.80 3.60
CA SER A 169 17.60 -2.51 5.04
C SER A 169 18.40 -1.28 5.46
N TRP A 170 19.58 -1.06 4.89
CA TRP A 170 20.37 0.16 5.09
C TRP A 170 19.74 1.36 4.41
N THR A 171 19.14 1.16 3.22
CA THR A 171 18.37 2.19 2.54
C THR A 171 17.25 2.71 3.43
N GLU A 172 16.41 1.81 3.96
CA GLU A 172 15.33 2.11 4.89
C GLU A 172 15.83 2.89 6.12
N ARG A 173 16.88 2.38 6.77
CA ARG A 173 17.43 2.99 7.99
C ARG A 173 17.94 4.41 7.79
N ILE A 174 18.66 4.67 6.68
CA ILE A 174 19.22 6.00 6.41
C ILE A 174 18.12 6.94 5.89
N ALA A 175 17.25 6.46 5.00
CA ALA A 175 16.15 7.25 4.46
C ALA A 175 15.19 7.71 5.58
N ARG A 176 14.90 6.87 6.58
CA ARG A 176 14.11 7.28 7.76
C ARG A 176 14.76 8.40 8.57
N VAL A 177 16.10 8.41 8.71
CA VAL A 177 16.79 9.51 9.41
C VAL A 177 16.62 10.81 8.63
N ALA A 178 16.82 10.78 7.31
CA ALA A 178 16.61 11.95 6.46
C ALA A 178 15.16 12.43 6.50
N CYS A 179 14.19 11.49 6.44
CA CYS A 179 12.76 11.78 6.55
C CYS A 179 12.43 12.52 7.85
N VAL A 180 12.96 12.08 9.00
CA VAL A 180 12.74 12.75 10.29
C VAL A 180 13.26 14.18 10.27
N GLU A 181 14.50 14.41 9.81
CA GLU A 181 15.09 15.75 9.71
C GLU A 181 14.34 16.66 8.73
N MET A 182 13.76 16.08 7.68
CA MET A 182 12.96 16.78 6.67
C MET A 182 11.51 17.04 7.10
N GLY A 183 11.18 16.77 8.37
CA GLY A 183 9.84 17.02 8.91
C GLY A 183 8.90 15.82 8.75
N CYS A 184 9.42 14.61 8.89
CA CYS A 184 8.69 13.34 9.00
C CYS A 184 7.85 12.93 7.78
N SER A 185 8.06 13.55 6.62
CA SER A 185 7.44 13.19 5.34
C SER A 185 8.33 13.65 4.20
N VAL A 186 8.67 12.74 3.31
CA VAL A 186 9.45 12.96 2.09
C VAL A 186 8.87 12.14 0.94
N MET A 187 9.04 12.64 -0.28
CA MET A 187 8.81 11.84 -1.48
C MET A 187 10.06 11.07 -1.82
N ILE A 188 9.88 9.84 -2.30
CA ILE A 188 10.97 8.95 -2.67
C ILE A 188 10.76 8.38 -4.06
N SER A 189 11.88 8.12 -4.75
CA SER A 189 11.91 7.31 -5.95
C SER A 189 13.11 6.37 -5.92
N GLY A 190 12.89 5.11 -6.28
CA GLY A 190 13.90 4.06 -6.18
C GLY A 190 13.44 2.79 -6.86
N PHE A 191 14.05 1.66 -6.47
CA PHE A 191 13.80 0.35 -7.07
C PHE A 191 13.91 0.43 -8.60
N SER A 192 15.02 1.00 -9.09
CA SER A 192 15.25 1.11 -10.53
C SER A 192 15.36 -0.27 -11.15
N MET A 193 14.45 -0.58 -12.06
CA MET A 193 14.37 -1.91 -12.65
C MET A 193 14.13 -1.84 -14.17
N SER A 194 14.56 -2.90 -14.86
CA SER A 194 14.23 -3.11 -16.27
C SER A 194 12.77 -3.49 -16.44
N GLY A 195 12.21 -3.39 -17.65
CA GLY A 195 10.88 -3.91 -17.92
C GLY A 195 10.78 -5.43 -17.70
N ALA A 196 11.85 -6.16 -18.03
CA ALA A 196 11.93 -7.60 -17.76
C ALA A 196 11.87 -7.91 -16.25
N ALA A 197 12.62 -7.16 -15.43
CA ALA A 197 12.58 -7.32 -13.97
C ALA A 197 11.22 -6.91 -13.39
N ALA A 198 10.57 -5.87 -13.93
CA ALA A 198 9.23 -5.47 -13.54
C ALA A 198 8.20 -6.57 -13.85
N GLN A 199 8.29 -7.19 -15.02
CA GLN A 199 7.40 -8.29 -15.42
C GLN A 199 7.56 -9.53 -14.53
N GLU A 200 8.79 -9.82 -14.08
CA GLU A 200 9.08 -10.97 -13.22
C GLU A 200 8.63 -10.74 -11.76
N SER A 201 8.77 -9.51 -11.26
CA SER A 201 8.71 -9.24 -9.82
C SER A 201 7.50 -8.46 -9.33
N LEU A 202 6.74 -7.75 -10.18
CA LEU A 202 5.59 -6.95 -9.74
C LEU A 202 4.29 -7.77 -9.65
N VAL A 203 3.33 -7.25 -8.89
CA VAL A 203 1.94 -7.74 -8.84
C VAL A 203 1.14 -7.05 -9.94
N SER A 204 0.71 -7.82 -10.94
CA SER A 204 -0.01 -7.28 -12.10
C SER A 204 -1.46 -6.87 -11.78
N GLY A 205 -1.93 -5.82 -12.44
CA GLY A 205 -3.34 -5.41 -12.46
C GLY A 205 -3.83 -4.81 -11.15
N SER A 206 -2.94 -4.29 -10.30
CA SER A 206 -3.31 -3.85 -8.97
C SER A 206 -4.01 -2.49 -8.96
N LEU A 207 -3.72 -1.59 -9.90
CA LEU A 207 -4.40 -0.30 -10.01
C LEU A 207 -5.81 -0.47 -10.57
N SER A 208 -5.96 -1.28 -11.63
CA SER A 208 -7.29 -1.62 -12.15
C SER A 208 -8.13 -2.38 -11.12
N ARG A 209 -7.50 -3.25 -10.31
CA ARG A 209 -8.17 -3.89 -9.16
C ARG A 209 -8.63 -2.88 -8.11
N CYS A 210 -7.83 -1.88 -7.76
CA CYS A 210 -8.24 -0.80 -6.85
C CYS A 210 -9.51 -0.10 -7.36
N ILE A 211 -9.53 0.29 -8.63
CA ILE A 211 -10.70 0.93 -9.25
C ILE A 211 -11.93 0.01 -9.14
N ALA A 212 -11.79 -1.26 -9.54
CA ALA A 212 -12.88 -2.23 -9.51
C ALA A 212 -13.46 -2.41 -8.09
N ILE A 213 -12.60 -2.47 -7.06
CA ILE A 213 -13.03 -2.57 -5.66
C ILE A 213 -13.81 -1.32 -5.23
N GLY A 214 -13.23 -0.14 -5.46
CA GLY A 214 -13.85 1.10 -5.00
C GLY A 214 -15.17 1.42 -5.72
N GLU A 215 -15.26 1.09 -7.01
CA GLU A 215 -16.49 1.21 -7.80
C GLU A 215 -17.53 0.18 -7.36
N ARG A 216 -17.12 -1.08 -7.09
CA ARG A 216 -18.04 -2.13 -6.66
C ARG A 216 -18.70 -1.81 -5.32
N ILE A 217 -17.93 -1.27 -4.37
CA ILE A 217 -18.44 -0.81 -3.06
C ILE A 217 -19.46 0.33 -3.25
N ALA A 218 -19.12 1.33 -4.07
CA ALA A 218 -20.03 2.44 -4.37
C ALA A 218 -21.33 1.97 -5.04
N GLN A 219 -21.20 1.10 -6.04
CA GLN A 219 -22.34 0.51 -6.74
C GLN A 219 -23.24 -0.29 -5.80
N ALA A 220 -22.65 -1.12 -4.92
CA ALA A 220 -23.43 -1.91 -3.96
C ALA A 220 -24.29 -1.00 -3.06
N ARG A 221 -23.73 0.13 -2.62
CA ARG A 221 -24.43 1.14 -1.82
C ARG A 221 -25.56 1.81 -2.59
N ASP A 222 -25.33 2.19 -3.85
CA ASP A 222 -26.36 2.79 -4.72
C ASP A 222 -27.51 1.82 -4.99
N GLU A 223 -27.19 0.53 -5.16
CA GLU A 223 -28.14 -0.56 -5.34
C GLU A 223 -28.82 -0.99 -4.03
N LYS A 224 -28.39 -0.46 -2.88
CA LYS A 224 -28.85 -0.84 -1.52
C LYS A 224 -28.65 -2.34 -1.22
N SER A 225 -27.57 -2.91 -1.77
CA SER A 225 -27.07 -4.23 -1.42
C SER A 225 -25.93 -4.11 -0.39
N ASP A 226 -25.44 -5.24 0.13
CA ASP A 226 -24.37 -5.25 1.14
C ASP A 226 -23.01 -4.90 0.49
N PRO A 227 -22.41 -3.72 0.79
CA PRO A 227 -21.15 -3.31 0.18
C PRO A 227 -19.94 -4.10 0.69
N VAL A 228 -19.98 -4.60 1.92
CA VAL A 228 -18.89 -5.42 2.48
C VAL A 228 -18.91 -6.81 1.84
N ALA A 229 -20.08 -7.42 1.69
CA ALA A 229 -20.21 -8.69 0.98
C ALA A 229 -19.73 -8.59 -0.48
N ALA A 230 -20.04 -7.47 -1.15
CA ALA A 230 -19.56 -7.18 -2.50
C ALA A 230 -18.03 -7.08 -2.59
N ALA A 231 -17.39 -6.44 -1.59
CA ALA A 231 -15.93 -6.38 -1.51
C ALA A 231 -15.33 -7.78 -1.26
N VAL A 232 -15.91 -8.56 -0.33
CA VAL A 232 -15.47 -9.93 -0.03
C VAL A 232 -15.52 -10.83 -1.27
N GLU A 233 -16.60 -10.78 -2.04
CA GLU A 233 -16.77 -11.55 -3.28
C GLU A 233 -15.68 -11.19 -4.30
N LEU A 234 -15.48 -9.89 -4.57
CA LEU A 234 -14.49 -9.43 -5.54
C LEU A 234 -13.05 -9.76 -5.14
N LEU A 235 -12.75 -9.74 -3.84
CA LEU A 235 -11.44 -10.08 -3.29
C LEU A 235 -11.19 -11.59 -3.22
N GLY A 236 -12.21 -12.43 -3.41
CA GLY A 236 -12.13 -13.86 -3.14
C GLY A 236 -11.82 -14.17 -1.67
N GLY A 237 -12.27 -13.30 -0.77
CA GLY A 237 -11.98 -13.34 0.66
C GLY A 237 -13.09 -13.97 1.50
N ARG A 238 -13.03 -13.72 2.81
CA ARG A 238 -14.11 -14.03 3.76
C ARG A 238 -14.22 -12.96 4.82
N GLU A 239 -15.39 -12.88 5.43
CA GLU A 239 -15.59 -12.09 6.64
C GLU A 239 -15.14 -12.84 7.88
N LEU A 240 -14.37 -12.16 8.73
CA LEU A 240 -13.86 -12.68 10.00
C LEU A 240 -14.74 -12.28 11.18
N PHE A 241 -15.29 -11.07 11.16
CA PHE A 241 -15.99 -10.50 12.31
C PHE A 241 -16.90 -9.32 11.95
N ASP A 242 -18.03 -9.19 12.64
CA ASP A 242 -18.93 -8.03 12.63
C ASP A 242 -19.13 -7.56 14.08
N GLY A 243 -18.84 -6.30 14.35
CA GLY A 243 -19.03 -5.78 15.70
C GLY A 243 -18.72 -4.30 15.84
N LYS A 244 -18.58 -3.87 17.09
CA LYS A 244 -18.31 -2.48 17.46
C LYS A 244 -16.93 -2.35 18.08
N VAL A 245 -16.15 -1.36 17.64
CA VAL A 245 -14.87 -1.01 18.27
C VAL A 245 -15.11 -0.54 19.70
N VAL A 246 -14.53 -1.22 20.68
CA VAL A 246 -14.68 -0.92 22.12
C VAL A 246 -13.40 -0.45 22.79
N ASP A 247 -12.24 -0.65 22.17
CA ASP A 247 -10.97 -0.10 22.65
C ASP A 247 -9.99 0.06 21.48
N VAL A 248 -9.16 1.10 21.52
CA VAL A 248 -8.07 1.33 20.56
C VAL A 248 -6.87 1.87 21.33
N GLN A 249 -5.77 1.12 21.30
CA GLN A 249 -4.50 1.50 21.92
C GLN A 249 -3.46 1.65 20.82
N ARG A 250 -2.92 2.84 20.66
CA ARG A 250 -1.95 3.16 19.60
C ARG A 250 -0.87 4.09 20.12
N ALA A 251 0.38 3.82 19.72
CA ALA A 251 1.51 4.69 19.95
C ALA A 251 2.40 4.75 18.71
N THR A 252 3.00 5.91 18.44
CA THR A 252 4.03 6.04 17.40
C THR A 252 5.38 5.69 18.01
N THR A 253 5.99 4.61 17.54
CA THR A 253 7.30 4.14 17.99
C THR A 253 8.19 3.91 16.79
N THR A 254 9.41 4.46 16.81
CA THR A 254 10.41 4.34 15.72
C THR A 254 9.87 4.67 14.32
N GLY A 255 8.92 5.61 14.21
CA GLY A 255 8.32 6.03 12.94
C GLY A 255 7.14 5.17 12.46
N PHE A 256 6.62 4.25 13.28
CA PHE A 256 5.46 3.42 12.96
C PHE A 256 4.35 3.55 14.00
N ALA A 257 3.10 3.50 13.54
CA ALA A 257 1.92 3.43 14.39
C ALA A 257 1.71 1.97 14.83
N ARG A 258 2.09 1.65 16.07
CA ARG A 258 1.91 0.30 16.64
C ARG A 258 0.75 0.30 17.63
N GLY A 259 -0.04 -0.76 17.62
CA GLY A 259 -1.19 -0.81 18.50
C GLY A 259 -2.05 -2.06 18.39
N ARG A 260 -3.14 -2.02 19.14
CA ARG A 260 -4.22 -3.00 19.10
C ARG A 260 -5.59 -2.35 19.13
N ALA A 261 -6.57 -2.97 18.49
CA ALA A 261 -7.97 -2.60 18.58
C ALA A 261 -8.80 -3.80 19.03
N ARG A 262 -9.79 -3.57 19.89
CA ARG A 262 -10.76 -4.59 20.31
C ARG A 262 -12.13 -4.27 19.72
N ILE A 263 -12.76 -5.28 19.15
CA ILE A 263 -14.07 -5.21 18.52
C ILE A 263 -14.97 -6.24 19.20
N ASP A 264 -16.09 -5.81 19.76
CA ASP A 264 -17.05 -6.69 20.44
C ASP A 264 -18.30 -6.87 19.59
N ALA A 265 -18.78 -8.10 19.51
CA ALA A 265 -20.06 -8.46 18.93
C ALA A 265 -21.12 -8.71 20.01
N GLU A 266 -22.37 -8.85 19.60
CA GLU A 266 -23.39 -9.38 20.51
C GLU A 266 -23.05 -10.81 20.97
N GLY A 267 -23.44 -11.18 22.19
CA GLY A 267 -23.14 -12.51 22.74
C GLY A 267 -21.78 -12.65 23.44
N GLY A 268 -21.02 -11.56 23.59
CA GLY A 268 -19.81 -11.52 24.43
C GLY A 268 -18.53 -12.04 23.75
N VAL A 269 -18.57 -12.18 22.43
CA VAL A 269 -17.42 -12.57 21.58
C VAL A 269 -16.62 -11.33 21.22
N SER A 270 -15.28 -11.42 21.22
CA SER A 270 -14.40 -10.31 20.87
C SER A 270 -13.34 -10.70 19.83
N LEU A 271 -13.08 -9.77 18.91
CA LEU A 271 -11.92 -9.79 18.02
C LEU A 271 -10.87 -8.78 18.51
N THR A 272 -9.60 -9.19 18.54
CA THR A 272 -8.45 -8.32 18.72
C THR A 272 -7.68 -8.22 17.41
N LEU A 273 -7.45 -6.99 16.95
CA LEU A 273 -6.55 -6.66 15.86
C LEU A 273 -5.22 -6.15 16.42
N GLN A 274 -4.10 -6.64 15.90
CA GLN A 274 -2.77 -6.10 16.18
C GLN A 274 -2.19 -5.51 14.90
N PHE A 275 -1.54 -4.35 14.99
CA PHE A 275 -1.09 -3.60 13.81
C PHE A 275 0.23 -2.84 14.03
N GLN A 276 0.98 -2.68 12.93
CA GLN A 276 2.10 -1.75 12.77
C GLN A 276 1.89 -1.04 11.43
N ASN A 277 1.29 0.15 11.44
CA ASN A 277 0.68 0.83 10.28
C ASN A 277 -0.44 0.01 9.62
N GLU A 278 -0.17 -1.22 9.22
CA GLU A 278 -1.11 -2.19 8.65
C GLU A 278 -1.56 -3.22 9.70
N HIS A 279 -2.73 -3.82 9.50
CA HIS A 279 -3.23 -4.93 10.30
C HIS A 279 -2.41 -6.19 10.03
N LEU A 280 -1.88 -6.78 11.10
CA LEU A 280 -0.94 -7.91 11.05
C LEU A 280 -1.52 -9.21 11.60
N VAL A 281 -2.38 -9.14 12.61
CA VAL A 281 -2.99 -10.30 13.27
C VAL A 281 -4.44 -10.02 13.60
N ALA A 282 -5.33 -10.94 13.28
CA ALA A 282 -6.71 -10.97 13.73
C ALA A 282 -6.94 -12.21 14.61
N GLU A 283 -7.29 -11.99 15.87
CA GLU A 283 -7.51 -13.04 16.86
C GLU A 283 -8.92 -12.93 17.46
N ARG A 284 -9.67 -14.02 17.51
CA ARG A 284 -10.99 -14.10 18.12
C ARG A 284 -10.93 -14.99 19.35
N ASP A 285 -11.17 -14.42 20.53
CA ASP A 285 -11.18 -15.14 21.80
C ASP A 285 -9.97 -16.09 22.03
N GLY A 286 -8.77 -15.70 21.56
CA GLY A 286 -7.54 -16.50 21.65
C GLY A 286 -7.24 -17.37 20.42
N GLU A 287 -8.15 -17.46 19.44
CA GLU A 287 -7.94 -18.18 18.18
C GLU A 287 -7.49 -17.23 17.07
N VAL A 288 -6.32 -17.48 16.48
CA VAL A 288 -5.80 -16.69 15.36
C VAL A 288 -6.58 -17.05 14.08
N LEU A 289 -7.27 -16.06 13.51
CA LEU A 289 -8.11 -16.25 12.32
C LEU A 289 -7.37 -15.98 11.01
N ALA A 290 -6.46 -15.00 11.02
CA ALA A 290 -5.64 -14.60 9.88
C ALA A 290 -4.43 -13.78 10.36
N THR A 291 -3.34 -13.84 9.60
CA THR A 291 -2.15 -13.01 9.79
C THR A 291 -1.65 -12.46 8.47
N THR A 292 -0.76 -11.47 8.54
CA THR A 292 0.17 -11.16 7.45
C THR A 292 0.87 -12.44 6.95
N PRO A 293 1.16 -12.62 5.65
CA PRO A 293 1.02 -11.66 4.55
C PRO A 293 -0.38 -11.54 3.93
N ASP A 294 -1.34 -12.39 4.31
CA ASP A 294 -2.71 -12.24 3.81
C ASP A 294 -3.35 -10.95 4.36
N LEU A 295 -4.27 -10.40 3.58
CA LEU A 295 -4.83 -9.08 3.83
C LEU A 295 -5.81 -9.17 4.99
N ILE A 296 -5.71 -8.23 5.95
CA ILE A 296 -6.69 -8.03 7.01
C ILE A 296 -7.18 -6.59 6.88
N MET A 297 -8.48 -6.43 6.67
CA MET A 297 -9.09 -5.14 6.31
C MET A 297 -10.29 -4.87 7.21
N VAL A 298 -10.46 -3.60 7.57
CA VAL A 298 -11.58 -3.14 8.38
C VAL A 298 -12.42 -2.18 7.56
N LEU A 299 -13.70 -2.50 7.38
CA LEU A 299 -14.65 -1.67 6.66
C LEU A 299 -15.72 -1.17 7.62
N ASP A 300 -16.26 0.02 7.37
CA ASP A 300 -17.48 0.49 8.01
C ASP A 300 -18.62 -0.48 7.68
N GLY A 301 -19.35 -0.92 8.71
CA GLY A 301 -20.31 -2.02 8.59
C GLY A 301 -21.53 -1.72 7.72
N GLU A 302 -21.88 -0.44 7.54
CA GLU A 302 -23.03 -0.02 6.74
C GLU A 302 -22.64 0.47 5.35
N SER A 303 -21.61 1.31 5.25
CA SER A 303 -21.20 1.95 4.01
C SER A 303 -20.17 1.17 3.20
N GLY A 304 -19.44 0.25 3.84
CA GLY A 304 -18.31 -0.47 3.25
C GLY A 304 -17.07 0.40 3.03
N GLU A 305 -17.06 1.65 3.51
CA GLU A 305 -15.87 2.51 3.39
C GLU A 305 -14.72 1.94 4.24
N PRO A 306 -13.50 1.86 3.70
CA PRO A 306 -12.36 1.33 4.43
C PRO A 306 -11.93 2.23 5.59
N ILE A 307 -11.53 1.61 6.70
CA ILE A 307 -11.06 2.31 7.90
C ILE A 307 -9.58 1.99 8.11
N THR A 308 -8.74 3.03 8.04
CA THR A 308 -7.32 2.92 8.35
C THR A 308 -7.08 2.68 9.84
N THR A 309 -5.92 2.13 10.21
CA THR A 309 -5.49 2.02 11.61
C THR A 309 -5.45 3.40 12.29
N GLU A 310 -5.14 4.43 11.51
CA GLU A 310 -5.18 5.82 11.93
C GLU A 310 -6.61 6.33 12.15
N GLY A 311 -7.59 5.81 11.40
CA GLY A 311 -9.01 6.15 11.41
C GLY A 311 -9.89 5.32 12.36
N LEU A 312 -9.39 4.22 12.92
CA LEU A 312 -10.11 3.41 13.91
C LEU A 312 -10.45 4.20 15.19
N ARG A 313 -11.72 4.24 15.57
CA ARG A 313 -12.24 4.97 16.74
C ARG A 313 -13.24 4.13 17.52
N TYR A 314 -13.25 4.33 18.83
CA TYR A 314 -14.29 3.79 19.72
C TYR A 314 -15.70 4.10 19.18
N GLY A 315 -16.57 3.11 19.19
CA GLY A 315 -17.98 3.24 18.82
C GLY A 315 -18.29 3.01 17.34
N GLN A 316 -17.29 2.93 16.47
CA GLN A 316 -17.50 2.55 15.07
C GLN A 316 -18.05 1.12 14.98
N ARG A 317 -19.06 0.91 14.14
CA ARG A 317 -19.55 -0.42 13.76
C ARG A 317 -18.80 -0.85 12.50
N VAL A 318 -18.09 -1.96 12.59
CA VAL A 318 -17.12 -2.37 11.59
C VAL A 318 -17.27 -3.85 11.28
N ARG A 319 -16.91 -4.20 10.05
CA ARG A 319 -16.74 -5.57 9.60
C ARG A 319 -15.29 -5.79 9.23
N VAL A 320 -14.71 -6.86 9.75
CA VAL A 320 -13.33 -7.26 9.50
C VAL A 320 -13.35 -8.39 8.48
N ILE A 321 -12.61 -8.22 7.40
CA ILE A 321 -12.52 -9.19 6.31
C ILE A 321 -11.07 -9.59 6.08
N ALA A 322 -10.87 -10.77 5.52
CA ALA A 322 -9.57 -11.25 5.07
C ALA A 322 -9.60 -11.73 3.62
N ALA A 323 -8.49 -11.56 2.90
CA ALA A 323 -8.34 -11.95 1.50
C ALA A 323 -6.93 -12.47 1.21
N PRO A 324 -6.73 -13.30 0.16
CA PRO A 324 -5.41 -13.79 -0.21
C PRO A 324 -4.47 -12.65 -0.61
N ALA A 325 -3.23 -12.72 -0.13
CA ALA A 325 -2.10 -12.02 -0.75
C ALA A 325 -1.67 -12.72 -2.05
N ASP A 326 -0.78 -12.07 -2.82
CA ASP A 326 -0.05 -12.74 -3.89
C ASP A 326 0.67 -14.00 -3.34
N GLU A 327 0.54 -15.13 -4.01
CA GLU A 327 1.06 -16.43 -3.51
C GLU A 327 2.58 -16.40 -3.28
N ARG A 328 3.33 -15.53 -3.98
CA ARG A 328 4.77 -15.38 -3.77
C ARG A 328 5.14 -14.96 -2.35
N TRP A 329 4.23 -14.27 -1.65
CA TRP A 329 4.40 -13.87 -0.26
C TRP A 329 4.40 -15.05 0.73
N HIS A 330 3.93 -16.22 0.30
CA HIS A 330 3.86 -17.42 1.12
C HIS A 330 5.09 -18.34 0.98
N SER A 331 6.10 -17.95 0.22
CA SER A 331 7.41 -18.63 0.21
C SER A 331 8.15 -18.45 1.53
N ALA A 332 9.05 -19.38 1.88
CA ALA A 332 9.83 -19.28 3.13
C ALA A 332 10.62 -17.97 3.26
N GLU A 333 11.24 -17.49 2.17
CA GLU A 333 11.99 -16.24 2.16
C GLU A 333 11.08 -15.03 2.36
N ALA A 334 9.93 -15.01 1.68
CA ALA A 334 8.94 -13.97 1.87
C ALA A 334 8.36 -13.94 3.29
N LEU A 335 8.02 -15.10 3.87
CA LEU A 335 7.52 -15.19 5.24
C LEU A 335 8.57 -14.72 6.27
N ALA A 336 9.86 -14.92 6.00
CA ALA A 336 10.92 -14.36 6.84
C ALA A 336 10.98 -12.82 6.79
N MET A 337 10.49 -12.21 5.70
CA MET A 337 10.48 -10.76 5.48
C MET A 337 9.18 -10.08 5.94
N VAL A 338 8.02 -10.70 5.70
CA VAL A 338 6.70 -10.08 5.92
C VAL A 338 5.74 -10.93 6.76
N GLY A 339 6.17 -12.10 7.20
CA GLY A 339 5.38 -12.97 8.06
C GLY A 339 5.29 -12.47 9.51
N PRO A 340 4.41 -13.07 10.32
CA PRO A 340 4.19 -12.67 11.72
C PRO A 340 5.47 -12.67 12.55
N GLY A 341 6.38 -13.63 12.30
CA GLY A 341 7.67 -13.71 12.98
C GLY A 341 8.56 -12.49 12.79
N TYR A 342 8.55 -11.85 11.61
CA TYR A 342 9.30 -10.61 11.36
C TYR A 342 8.84 -9.49 12.30
N PHE A 343 7.53 -9.40 12.53
CA PHE A 343 6.92 -8.40 13.40
C PHE A 343 6.97 -8.76 14.89
N GLY A 344 7.62 -9.87 15.25
CA GLY A 344 7.81 -10.30 16.63
C GLY A 344 6.65 -11.12 17.21
N TYR A 345 5.76 -11.66 16.37
CA TYR A 345 4.73 -12.59 16.81
C TYR A 345 5.22 -14.04 16.70
N ASP A 346 5.27 -14.75 17.82
CA ASP A 346 5.66 -16.16 17.90
C ASP A 346 4.49 -17.08 17.50
N LEU A 347 4.10 -17.02 16.23
CA LEU A 347 3.01 -17.78 15.65
C LEU A 347 3.24 -18.00 14.14
N PRO A 348 2.71 -19.08 13.54
CA PRO A 348 2.88 -19.32 12.11
C PRO A 348 1.98 -18.39 11.28
N ALA A 349 2.22 -18.31 9.97
CA ALA A 349 1.36 -17.52 9.10
C ALA A 349 -0.01 -18.22 8.90
N HIS A 350 -1.08 -17.65 9.45
CA HIS A 350 -2.44 -18.13 9.25
C HIS A 350 -3.04 -17.46 8.03
N ARG A 351 -3.38 -18.25 7.02
CA ARG A 351 -3.95 -17.79 5.76
C ARG A 351 -5.40 -17.31 5.94
N PHE A 352 -5.84 -16.48 5.00
CA PHE A 352 -7.19 -15.94 4.96
C PHE A 352 -8.28 -17.02 5.01
N ASP A 353 -8.01 -18.24 4.53
CA ASP A 353 -8.93 -19.38 4.50
C ASP A 353 -8.89 -20.25 5.77
N GLY A 354 -8.02 -19.92 6.74
CA GLY A 354 -7.82 -20.66 7.98
C GLY A 354 -6.75 -21.75 7.90
N SER A 355 -6.15 -21.99 6.75
CA SER A 355 -4.98 -22.86 6.64
C SER A 355 -3.72 -22.18 7.21
N VAL A 356 -2.68 -22.97 7.47
CA VAL A 356 -1.39 -22.45 7.93
C VAL A 356 -0.38 -22.54 6.78
N SER A 357 0.29 -21.43 6.49
CA SER A 357 1.38 -21.37 5.53
C SER A 357 2.70 -21.64 6.25
N THR A 358 3.39 -22.70 5.84
CA THR A 358 4.68 -23.13 6.41
C THR A 358 5.88 -22.65 5.61
N GLY A 359 5.67 -21.98 4.48
CA GLY A 359 6.75 -21.59 3.56
C GLY A 359 7.22 -22.71 2.63
N GLU A 360 6.64 -23.90 2.73
CA GLU A 360 6.95 -25.05 1.88
C GLU A 360 6.18 -24.94 0.55
N GLU A 361 6.89 -24.98 -0.58
CA GLU A 361 6.26 -25.05 -1.91
C GLU A 361 5.38 -26.30 -2.01
N LYS A 362 4.12 -26.12 -2.45
CA LYS A 362 3.21 -27.23 -2.75
C LYS A 362 3.49 -27.87 -4.10
#